data_AF-A0A950W125-F1
#
_entry.id   AF-A0A950W125-F1
#
_cell.length_a   1.000
_cell.length_b   1.000
_cell.length_c   1.000
_cell.angle_alpha   90.00
_cell.angle_beta   90.00
_cell.angle_gamma   90.00
#
_symmetry.space_group_name_H-M   'P 1'
#
loop_
_entity.id
_entity.type
_entity.pdbx_description
1 polymer ?
#
loop_
_entity_poly.entity_id
_entity_poly.type
_entity_poly.pdbx_seq_one_letter_code
_entity_poly.pdbx_strand_id
1 'polypeptide(L)' 'MTAGLDVPKADPRDIARQTADAIATGQFEVLADETTRTVKSQLSHDLTNLYRQLAPA' A
#
# COMPACT_ATOMS: atom_id res chain seq x y z
N MET A 1 10.40 3.65 -12.22
CA MET A 1 9.61 4.63 -11.44
C MET A 1 10.17 4.91 -10.03
N THR A 2 10.99 4.04 -9.43
CA THR A 2 11.51 4.24 -8.04
C THR A 2 13.04 4.20 -7.92
N ALA A 3 13.78 4.21 -9.04
CA ALA A 3 15.22 3.99 -9.07
C ALA A 3 16.06 5.06 -8.34
N GLY A 4 15.53 6.28 -8.15
CA GLY A 4 16.20 7.37 -7.44
C GLY A 4 15.72 7.59 -6.01
N LEU A 5 14.86 6.72 -5.48
CA LEU A 5 14.36 6.83 -4.11
C LEU A 5 15.20 5.97 -3.18
N ASP A 6 15.95 6.62 -2.29
CA ASP A 6 16.59 5.97 -1.15
C ASP A 6 15.64 6.02 0.05
N VAL A 7 14.73 5.05 0.07
CA VAL A 7 13.72 4.88 1.11
C VAL A 7 13.69 3.42 1.55
N PRO A 8 13.37 3.13 2.83
CA PRO A 8 13.20 1.76 3.28
C PRO A 8 12.19 1.01 2.41
N LYS A 9 12.61 -0.14 1.89
CA LYS A 9 11.75 -1.06 1.13
C LYS A 9 11.36 -2.23 2.03
N ALA A 10 10.17 -2.78 1.80
CA ALA A 10 9.77 -4.03 2.45
C ALA A 10 10.75 -5.16 2.10
N ASP A 11 10.96 -6.09 3.03
CA ASP A 11 11.79 -7.26 2.79
C ASP A 11 11.14 -8.14 1.71
N PRO A 12 11.85 -8.48 0.61
CA PRO A 12 11.32 -9.34 -0.45
C PRO A 12 10.80 -10.70 0.05
N ARG A 13 11.39 -11.26 1.10
CA ARG A 13 10.99 -12.55 1.67
C ARG A 13 9.61 -12.48 2.30
N ASP A 14 9.30 -11.37 2.97
CA ASP A 14 7.97 -11.15 3.54
C ASP A 14 6.91 -10.97 2.46
N ILE A 15 7.24 -10.31 1.35
CA ILE A 15 6.32 -10.16 0.22
C ILE A 15 6.03 -11.52 -0.43
N ALA A 16 7.08 -12.33 -0.65
CA ALA A 16 6.93 -13.66 -1.23
C ALA A 16 6.06 -14.57 -0.35
N ARG A 17 6.29 -14.56 0.97
CA ARG A 17 5.51 -15.33 1.94
C ARG A 17 4.04 -14.91 1.95
N GLN A 18 3.76 -13.62 2.08
CA GLN A 18 2.39 -13.07 2.05
C GLN A 18 1.64 -13.45 0.77
N THR A 19 2.34 -13.38 -0.37
CA THR A 19 1.76 -13.74 -1.67
C THR A 19 1.42 -15.23 -1.75
N ALA A 20 2.32 -16.10 -1.29
CA ALA A 20 2.07 -17.54 -1.27
C ALA A 20 0.87 -17.90 -0.37
N ASP A 21 0.80 -17.31 0.82
CA ASP A 21 -0.31 -17.51 1.76
C ASP A 21 -1.64 -17.02 1.17
N ALA A 22 -1.64 -15.88 0.48
CA ALA A 22 -2.81 -15.32 -0.18
C ALA A 22 -3.35 -16.22 -1.30
N ILE A 23 -2.46 -16.80 -2.11
CA ILE A 23 -2.84 -17.76 -3.16
C ILE A 23 -3.47 -19.00 -2.53
N ALA A 24 -2.83 -19.57 -1.50
CA ALA A 24 -3.32 -20.77 -0.83
C ALA A 24 -4.71 -20.56 -0.18
N THR A 25 -5.01 -19.34 0.24
CA THR A 25 -6.28 -18.97 0.87
C THR A 25 -7.32 -18.37 -0.08
N GLY A 26 -6.99 -18.23 -1.37
CA GLY A 26 -7.91 -17.71 -2.38
C GLY A 26 -8.23 -16.21 -2.23
N GLN A 27 -7.31 -15.42 -1.66
CA GLN A 27 -7.48 -13.98 -1.51
C GLN A 27 -7.37 -13.28 -2.87
N PHE A 28 -8.23 -12.30 -3.12
CA PHE A 28 -8.25 -11.54 -4.38
C PHE A 28 -7.32 -10.32 -4.40
N GLU A 29 -6.85 -9.86 -3.24
CA GLU A 29 -5.98 -8.68 -3.11
C GLU A 29 -4.94 -8.89 -2.00
N VAL A 30 -3.69 -8.47 -2.25
CA VAL A 30 -2.59 -8.50 -1.28
C VAL A 30 -2.02 -7.09 -1.12
N LEU A 31 -2.24 -6.49 0.05
CA LEU A 31 -1.63 -5.20 0.40
C LEU A 31 -0.23 -5.50 0.97
N ALA A 32 0.81 -5.35 0.15
CA ALA A 32 2.14 -5.89 0.42
C ALA A 32 2.89 -5.17 1.57
N ASP A 33 2.70 -3.86 1.69
CA ASP A 33 3.39 -3.01 2.65
C ASP A 33 2.43 -2.04 3.36
N GLU A 34 2.96 -1.35 4.36
CA GLU A 34 2.16 -0.45 5.21
C GLU A 34 1.70 0.80 4.46
N THR A 35 2.52 1.32 3.55
CA THR A 35 2.15 2.45 2.71
C THR A 35 0.92 2.10 1.86
N THR A 36 0.91 0.92 1.25
CA THR A 36 -0.20 0.41 0.44
C THR A 36 -1.46 0.20 1.27
N ARG A 37 -1.33 -0.36 2.49
CA ARG A 37 -2.45 -0.48 3.44
C ARG A 37 -3.05 0.87 3.81
N THR A 38 -2.20 1.85 4.09
CA THR A 38 -2.62 3.22 4.44
C THR A 38 -3.32 3.91 3.28
N VAL A 39 -2.80 3.80 2.05
CA VAL A 39 -3.44 4.43 0.89
C VAL A 39 -4.79 3.77 0.59
N LYS A 40 -4.87 2.44 0.62
CA LYS A 40 -6.13 1.69 0.39
C LYS A 40 -7.20 2.08 1.41
N SER A 41 -6.85 2.21 2.69
CA SER A 41 -7.81 2.58 3.74
C SER A 41 -8.41 3.97 3.53
N GLN A 42 -7.67 4.89 2.92
CA GLN A 42 -8.14 6.25 2.64
C GLN A 42 -8.90 6.38 1.31
N LEU A 43 -8.73 5.45 0.38
CA LEU A 43 -9.25 5.60 -0.99
C LEU A 43 -10.79 5.69 -1.08
N SER A 44 -11.51 5.17 -0.08
CA SER A 44 -12.98 5.28 0.02
C SER A 44 -13.46 6.50 0.82
N HIS A 45 -12.55 7.31 1.35
CA HIS A 45 -12.86 8.52 2.12
C HIS A 45 -12.80 9.77 1.24
N ASP A 46 -13.03 10.93 1.85
CA ASP A 46 -12.89 12.22 1.18
C ASP A 46 -11.47 12.40 0.60
N LEU A 47 -11.40 12.96 -0.62
CA LEU A 47 -10.15 13.13 -1.37
C LEU A 47 -9.14 14.00 -0.62
N THR A 48 -9.61 14.95 0.20
CA THR A 48 -8.75 15.84 1.00
C THR A 48 -7.95 15.07 2.07
N ASN A 49 -8.35 13.85 2.44
CA ASN A 49 -7.57 12.98 3.34
C ASN A 49 -6.23 12.58 2.71
N LEU A 50 -6.24 12.25 1.41
CA LEU A 50 -5.03 11.94 0.66
C LEU A 50 -4.31 13.21 0.19
N TYR A 51 -5.06 14.24 -0.21
CA TYR A 51 -4.55 15.46 -0.80
C TYR A 51 -4.96 16.70 -0.01
N ARG A 52 -4.31 16.92 1.14
CA ARG A 52 -4.59 18.05 2.04
C ARG A 52 -4.59 19.43 1.38
N GLN A 53 -3.82 19.62 0.31
CA GLN A 53 -3.77 20.88 -0.45
C GLN A 53 -5.12 21.29 -1.09
N LEU A 54 -6.06 20.36 -1.20
CA LEU A 54 -7.40 20.61 -1.74
C LEU A 54 -8.42 20.98 -0.65
N ALA A 55 -8.02 20.96 0.63
CA ALA A 55 -8.90 21.34 1.72
C ALA A 55 -9.26 22.84 1.63
N PRO A 56 -10.51 23.21 1.95
CA PRO A 56 -10.89 24.62 2.04
C PRO A 56 -10.04 25.34 3.09
N ALA A 57 -9.81 26.64 2.85
CA ALA A 57 -9.06 27.52 3.75
C ALA A 57 -9.77 27.73 5.09
#